data_AF-A0A2G5SII2-F1
#
_entry.id   AF-A0A2G5SII2-F1
#
_cell.length_a   1.000
_cell.length_b   1.000
_cell.length_c   1.000
_cell.angle_alpha   90.00
_cell.angle_beta   90.00
_cell.angle_gamma   90.00
#
_symmetry.space_group_name_H-M   'P 1'
#
loop_
_entity.id
_entity.type
_entity.pdbx_description
1 polymer ?
#
loop_
_entity_poly.entity_id
_entity_poly.type
_entity_poly.pdbx_seq_one_letter_code
_entity_poly.pdbx_strand_id
1 'polypeptide(L)'
;MILQLLLSMKPRHLESLIIGGCWDPIDIADCKLIFETEQFKNAKYVAFLWQVKFNVEDLLNFRHLRQFQCWMKNDIGPEEILRVRDIVSTFEQIEFCDLILRSTEDIFPMGRFAEALGAEIPIGPLAEGEDWAFNHHYKIPKFRESLEFKLTVKESWCRVNIVRIR
;
A
#
# COMPACT_ATOMS: atom_id res chain seq x y z
N MET A 1 -22.61 4.70 -6.81
CA MET A 1 -22.64 6.13 -6.43
C MET A 1 -21.29 6.81 -6.60
N ILE A 2 -20.18 6.23 -6.09
CA ILE A 2 -18.83 6.82 -6.19
C ILE A 2 -18.38 7.07 -7.64
N LEU A 3 -18.62 6.10 -8.54
CA LEU A 3 -18.22 6.23 -9.95
C LEU A 3 -18.88 7.44 -10.64
N GLN A 4 -20.17 7.68 -10.39
CA GLN A 4 -20.89 8.82 -10.99
C GLN A 4 -20.34 10.16 -10.50
N LEU A 5 -20.03 10.26 -9.20
CA LEU A 5 -19.40 11.46 -8.63
C LEU A 5 -18.03 11.70 -9.27
N LEU A 6 -17.21 10.66 -9.39
CA LEU A 6 -15.90 10.75 -10.01
C LEU A 6 -15.99 11.24 -11.47
N LEU A 7 -16.90 10.66 -12.26
CA LEU A 7 -17.11 11.03 -13.66
C LEU A 7 -17.63 12.47 -13.85
N SER A 8 -18.28 13.05 -12.84
CA SER A 8 -18.72 14.45 -12.87
C SER A 8 -17.58 15.47 -12.67
N MET A 9 -16.43 15.03 -12.15
CA MET A 9 -15.27 15.90 -11.91
C MET A 9 -14.43 16.04 -13.17
N LYS A 10 -13.84 17.23 -13.38
CA LYS A 10 -12.90 17.44 -14.50
C LYS A 10 -11.58 16.71 -14.21
N PRO A 11 -11.11 15.77 -15.05
CA PRO A 11 -9.96 14.92 -14.76
C PRO A 11 -8.67 15.67 -14.38
N ARG A 12 -8.34 16.73 -15.13
CA ARG A 12 -7.07 17.47 -14.98
C ARG A 12 -7.00 18.38 -13.75
N HIS A 13 -8.08 18.49 -12.99
CA HIS A 13 -8.12 19.30 -11.77
C HIS A 13 -8.05 18.46 -10.50
N LEU A 14 -8.00 17.13 -10.63
CA LEU A 14 -8.05 16.22 -9.50
C LEU A 14 -6.68 15.60 -9.27
N GLU A 15 -5.91 16.23 -8.38
CA GLU A 15 -4.57 15.73 -8.04
C GLU A 15 -4.60 14.58 -7.02
N SER A 16 -5.67 14.51 -6.22
CA SER A 16 -5.80 13.62 -5.07
C SER A 16 -7.19 13.01 -5.00
N LEU A 17 -7.26 11.71 -4.72
CA LEU A 17 -8.47 10.91 -4.59
C LEU A 17 -8.45 10.15 -3.27
N ILE A 18 -9.52 10.26 -2.49
CA ILE A 18 -9.75 9.41 -1.32
C ILE A 18 -11.08 8.71 -1.52
N ILE A 19 -11.04 7.37 -1.56
CA ILE A 19 -12.15 6.51 -1.90
C ILE A 19 -12.45 5.63 -0.69
N GLY A 20 -13.65 5.81 -0.12
CA GLY A 20 -14.14 5.08 1.04
C GLY A 20 -14.92 5.99 1.99
N GLY A 21 -15.07 5.55 3.24
CA GLY A 21 -15.80 6.29 4.28
C GLY A 21 -17.31 6.06 4.28
N CYS A 22 -17.82 5.23 3.38
CA CYS A 22 -19.16 4.68 3.43
C CYS A 22 -19.20 3.38 4.25
N TRP A 23 -20.37 3.07 4.81
CA TRP A 23 -20.61 1.80 5.51
C TRP A 23 -20.66 0.61 4.55
N ASP A 24 -21.07 0.86 3.30
CA ASP A 24 -21.16 -0.17 2.28
C ASP A 24 -19.77 -0.52 1.72
N PRO A 25 -19.43 -1.82 1.59
CA PRO A 25 -18.25 -2.25 0.87
C PRO A 25 -18.28 -1.75 -0.58
N ILE A 26 -17.14 -1.28 -1.08
CA ILE A 26 -17.00 -1.00 -2.51
C ILE A 26 -16.56 -2.30 -3.17
N ASP A 27 -17.32 -2.77 -4.15
CA ASP A 27 -17.00 -3.99 -4.87
C ASP A 27 -15.69 -3.82 -5.66
N ILE A 28 -14.93 -4.91 -5.80
CA ILE A 28 -13.77 -4.95 -6.70
C ILE A 28 -14.18 -4.66 -8.15
N ALA A 29 -15.41 -5.02 -8.55
CA ALA A 29 -15.97 -4.64 -9.85
C ALA A 29 -16.08 -3.12 -10.02
N ASP A 30 -16.52 -2.40 -8.98
CA ASP A 30 -16.56 -0.94 -8.99
C ASP A 30 -15.14 -0.34 -9.04
N CYS A 31 -14.19 -0.95 -8.34
CA CYS A 31 -12.78 -0.52 -8.38
C CYS A 31 -12.19 -0.63 -9.80
N LYS A 32 -12.51 -1.71 -10.52
CA LYS A 32 -12.09 -1.86 -11.93
C LYS A 32 -12.64 -0.73 -12.80
N LEU A 33 -13.90 -0.34 -12.60
CA LEU A 33 -14.48 0.80 -13.33
C LEU A 33 -13.80 2.12 -12.95
N ILE A 34 -13.45 2.31 -11.67
CA ILE A 34 -12.69 3.48 -11.20
C ILE A 34 -11.32 3.56 -11.87
N PHE A 35 -10.60 2.44 -12.00
CA PHE A 35 -9.28 2.39 -12.63
C PHE A 35 -9.31 2.83 -14.10
N GLU A 36 -10.44 2.61 -14.78
CA GLU A 36 -10.59 3.02 -16.17
C GLU A 36 -10.87 4.52 -16.35
N THR A 37 -11.22 5.23 -15.28
CA THR A 37 -11.54 6.65 -15.35
C THR A 37 -10.32 7.53 -15.59
N GLU A 38 -10.52 8.61 -16.35
CA GLU A 38 -9.48 9.62 -16.54
C GLU A 38 -9.09 10.30 -15.23
N GLN A 39 -10.02 10.44 -14.29
CA GLN A 39 -9.77 11.03 -12.98
C GLN A 39 -8.74 10.20 -12.20
N PHE A 40 -8.88 8.88 -12.19
CA PHE A 40 -7.90 8.00 -11.55
C PHE A 40 -6.57 7.99 -12.31
N LYS A 41 -6.60 7.88 -13.65
CA LYS A 41 -5.40 7.83 -14.51
C LYS A 41 -4.56 9.11 -14.45
N ASN A 42 -5.16 10.27 -14.13
CA ASN A 42 -4.47 11.55 -14.01
C ASN A 42 -4.15 11.97 -12.56
N ALA A 43 -4.65 11.24 -11.56
CA ALA A 43 -4.38 11.55 -10.15
C ALA A 43 -2.89 11.34 -9.81
N LYS A 44 -2.39 12.12 -8.86
CA LYS A 44 -1.03 11.96 -8.29
C LYS A 44 -1.05 11.12 -7.01
N TYR A 45 -2.12 11.30 -6.22
CA TYR A 45 -2.36 10.57 -4.99
C TYR A 45 -3.72 9.85 -5.00
N VAL A 46 -3.74 8.59 -4.56
CA VAL A 46 -4.98 7.84 -4.33
C VAL A 46 -4.93 7.07 -3.02
N ALA A 47 -5.96 7.21 -2.19
CA ALA A 47 -6.16 6.38 -1.01
C ALA A 47 -7.46 5.60 -1.08
N PHE A 48 -7.39 4.29 -0.90
CA PHE A 48 -8.53 3.44 -0.63
C PHE A 48 -8.59 3.12 0.85
N LEU A 49 -9.70 3.46 1.49
CA LEU A 49 -9.94 3.17 2.90
C LEU A 49 -10.35 1.69 3.10
N TRP A 50 -10.61 1.31 4.35
CA TRP A 50 -10.73 -0.08 4.82
C TRP A 50 -11.86 -0.92 4.17
N GLN A 51 -12.76 -0.28 3.42
CA GLN A 51 -13.85 -0.92 2.69
C GLN A 51 -13.38 -1.77 1.50
N VAL A 52 -12.17 -1.55 0.98
CA VAL A 52 -11.64 -2.25 -0.19
C VAL A 52 -10.31 -2.89 0.15
N LYS A 53 -10.17 -4.18 -0.20
CA LYS A 53 -8.93 -4.92 -0.02
C LYS A 53 -8.39 -5.40 -1.36
N PHE A 54 -7.12 -5.16 -1.59
CA PHE A 54 -6.43 -5.47 -2.84
C PHE A 54 -5.54 -6.70 -2.71
N ASN A 55 -5.40 -7.42 -3.82
CA ASN A 55 -4.34 -8.40 -4.01
C ASN A 55 -3.06 -7.70 -4.49
N VAL A 56 -1.96 -8.45 -4.55
CA VAL A 56 -0.66 -7.93 -5.00
C VAL A 56 -0.71 -7.48 -6.46
N GLU A 57 -1.42 -8.21 -7.31
CA GLU A 57 -1.54 -7.92 -8.74
C GLU A 57 -2.28 -6.61 -9.01
N ASP A 58 -3.21 -6.24 -8.14
CA ASP A 58 -3.98 -5.00 -8.29
C ASP A 58 -3.11 -3.75 -8.14
N LEU A 59 -1.95 -3.86 -7.47
CA LEU A 59 -1.01 -2.76 -7.30
C LEU A 59 -0.51 -2.22 -8.65
N LEU A 60 -0.50 -3.03 -9.71
CA LEU A 60 -0.12 -2.59 -11.06
C LEU A 60 -0.99 -1.45 -11.59
N ASN A 61 -2.23 -1.31 -11.08
CA ASN A 61 -3.11 -0.19 -11.42
C ASN A 61 -2.63 1.14 -10.82
N PHE A 62 -1.69 1.13 -9.87
CA PHE A 62 -1.15 2.32 -9.19
C PHE A 62 0.19 2.78 -9.76
N ARG A 63 0.70 2.15 -10.82
CA ARG A 63 2.03 2.42 -11.41
C ARG A 63 2.28 3.87 -11.82
N HIS A 64 1.23 4.61 -12.15
CA HIS A 64 1.29 6.02 -12.58
C HIS A 64 1.23 6.98 -11.40
N LEU A 65 0.85 6.51 -10.21
CA LEU A 65 0.71 7.35 -9.03
C LEU A 65 2.08 7.67 -8.44
N ARG A 66 2.20 8.88 -7.90
CA ARG A 66 3.35 9.25 -7.07
C ARG A 66 3.19 8.74 -5.66
N GLN A 67 1.95 8.70 -5.18
CA GLN A 67 1.65 8.37 -3.81
C GLN A 67 0.36 7.55 -3.75
N PHE A 68 0.32 6.48 -2.96
CA PHE A 68 -0.94 5.77 -2.74
C PHE A 68 -1.04 5.08 -1.40
N GLN A 69 -2.27 4.83 -0.96
CA GLN A 69 -2.58 4.07 0.24
C GLN A 69 -3.67 3.05 -0.07
N CYS A 70 -3.49 1.80 0.35
CA CYS A 70 -4.52 0.79 0.17
C CYS A 70 -4.44 -0.29 1.25
N TRP A 71 -5.58 -0.96 1.49
CA TRP A 71 -5.62 -2.15 2.33
C TRP A 71 -5.34 -3.38 1.49
N MET A 72 -4.48 -4.27 1.98
CA MET A 72 -4.19 -5.55 1.35
C MET A 72 -5.08 -6.64 1.96
N LYS A 73 -5.25 -7.75 1.24
CA LYS A 73 -5.78 -8.97 1.87
C LYS A 73 -4.77 -9.52 2.90
N ASN A 74 -5.32 -10.15 3.95
CA ASN A 74 -4.56 -10.52 5.15
C ASN A 74 -3.76 -11.83 5.00
N ASP A 75 -3.92 -12.53 3.88
CA ASP A 75 -3.30 -13.81 3.56
C ASP A 75 -1.94 -13.68 2.86
N ILE A 76 -1.31 -12.49 2.90
CA ILE A 76 -0.02 -12.27 2.24
C ILE A 76 1.07 -13.20 2.81
N GLY A 77 1.68 -14.02 1.95
CA GLY A 77 2.81 -14.88 2.27
C GLY A 77 4.14 -14.24 1.92
N PRO A 78 5.27 -14.91 2.24
CA PRO A 78 6.60 -14.42 1.92
C PRO A 78 6.81 -14.17 0.41
N GLU A 79 6.27 -15.03 -0.45
CA GLU A 79 6.37 -14.87 -1.91
C GLU A 79 5.63 -13.62 -2.39
N GLU A 80 4.41 -13.39 -1.90
CA GLU A 80 3.62 -12.21 -2.21
C GLU A 80 4.28 -10.93 -1.72
N ILE A 81 4.94 -10.95 -0.55
CA ILE A 81 5.71 -9.82 -0.03
C ILE A 81 6.87 -9.46 -0.97
N LEU A 82 7.61 -10.47 -1.44
CA LEU A 82 8.67 -10.27 -2.43
C LEU A 82 8.11 -9.74 -3.75
N ARG A 83 6.94 -10.21 -4.19
CA ARG A 83 6.26 -9.66 -5.37
C ARG A 83 5.83 -8.21 -5.19
N VAL A 84 5.33 -7.82 -4.01
CA VAL A 84 5.02 -6.41 -3.69
C VAL A 84 6.27 -5.55 -3.88
N ARG A 85 7.41 -5.96 -3.30
CA ARG A 85 8.69 -5.26 -3.47
C ARG A 85 9.06 -5.14 -4.95
N ASP A 86 8.99 -6.24 -5.67
CA ASP A 86 9.38 -6.28 -7.09
C ASP A 86 8.47 -5.39 -7.94
N ILE A 87 7.15 -5.44 -7.74
CA ILE A 87 6.18 -4.58 -8.44
C ILE A 87 6.44 -3.10 -8.13
N VAL A 88 6.49 -2.72 -6.84
CA VAL A 88 6.68 -1.30 -6.45
C VAL A 88 8.03 -0.78 -6.94
N SER A 89 9.06 -1.62 -7.01
CA SER A 89 10.37 -1.22 -7.55
C SER A 89 10.35 -0.82 -9.03
N THR A 90 9.31 -1.21 -9.78
CA THR A 90 9.12 -0.82 -11.18
C THR A 90 8.39 0.51 -11.36
N PHE A 91 7.84 1.10 -10.30
CA PHE A 91 7.04 2.32 -10.41
C PHE A 91 7.96 3.53 -10.52
N GLU A 92 8.10 4.07 -11.72
CA GLU A 92 9.05 5.17 -12.00
C GLU A 92 8.70 6.47 -11.30
N GLN A 93 7.41 6.71 -11.01
CA GLN A 93 6.92 7.96 -10.42
C GLN A 93 6.73 7.88 -8.91
N ILE A 94 6.83 6.69 -8.30
CA ILE A 94 6.50 6.50 -6.89
C ILE A 94 7.47 7.30 -6.00
N GLU A 95 6.90 8.08 -5.11
CA GLU A 95 7.56 8.78 -4.01
C GLU A 95 7.36 7.97 -2.72
N PHE A 96 6.12 7.57 -2.41
CA PHE A 96 5.84 6.61 -1.34
C PHE A 96 4.53 5.83 -1.56
N CYS A 97 4.38 4.70 -0.89
CA CYS A 97 3.08 4.06 -0.71
C CYS A 97 2.88 3.50 0.70
N ASP A 98 1.62 3.36 1.08
CA ASP A 98 1.20 2.78 2.36
C ASP A 98 0.32 1.57 2.12
N LEU A 99 0.82 0.39 2.48
CA LEU A 99 0.06 -0.85 2.46
C LEU A 99 -0.40 -1.16 3.88
N ILE A 100 -1.71 -1.35 4.06
CA ILE A 100 -2.30 -1.63 5.36
C ILE A 100 -2.80 -3.06 5.38
N LEU A 101 -2.37 -3.82 6.37
CA LEU A 101 -2.78 -5.20 6.59
C LEU A 101 -3.44 -5.32 7.96
N ARG A 102 -4.46 -6.15 8.09
CA ARG A 102 -4.99 -6.47 9.43
C ARG A 102 -3.98 -7.36 10.14
N SER A 103 -3.72 -7.06 11.41
CA SER A 103 -2.99 -7.92 12.32
C SER A 103 -4.00 -8.59 13.24
N THR A 104 -3.90 -9.91 13.41
CA THR A 104 -4.68 -10.70 14.36
C THR A 104 -3.74 -11.64 15.10
N GLU A 105 -4.21 -12.35 16.11
CA GLU A 105 -3.38 -13.34 16.83
C GLU A 105 -2.79 -14.39 15.86
N ASP A 106 -3.57 -14.85 14.89
CA ASP A 106 -3.14 -15.82 13.87
C ASP A 106 -2.38 -15.21 12.68
N ILE A 107 -2.44 -13.89 12.50
CA ILE A 107 -1.88 -13.19 11.34
C ILE A 107 -0.95 -12.11 11.87
N PHE A 108 0.35 -12.39 11.78
CA PHE A 108 1.41 -11.48 12.18
C PHE A 108 2.18 -11.00 10.95
N PRO A 109 1.70 -9.97 10.22
CA PRO A 109 2.34 -9.50 8.98
C PRO A 109 3.79 -9.08 9.21
N MET A 110 4.11 -8.45 10.34
CA MET A 110 5.47 -7.99 10.64
C MET A 110 6.48 -9.14 10.57
N GLY A 111 6.17 -10.30 11.16
CA GLY A 111 7.05 -11.46 11.12
C GLY A 111 7.25 -12.00 9.71
N ARG A 112 6.17 -12.07 8.91
CA ARG A 112 6.26 -12.52 7.51
C ARG A 112 7.08 -11.57 6.65
N PHE A 113 6.93 -10.25 6.87
CA PHE A 113 7.73 -9.25 6.17
C PHE A 113 9.19 -9.29 6.59
N ALA A 114 9.47 -9.46 7.88
CA ALA A 114 10.83 -9.59 8.38
C ALA A 114 11.51 -10.83 7.79
N GLU A 115 10.84 -11.99 7.80
CA GLU A 115 11.33 -13.22 7.19
C GLU A 115 11.58 -13.04 5.68
N ALA A 116 10.59 -12.56 4.93
CA ALA A 116 10.67 -12.42 3.48
C ALA A 116 11.76 -11.43 3.05
N LEU A 117 11.92 -10.32 3.79
CA LEU A 117 12.92 -9.29 3.49
C LEU A 117 14.28 -9.59 4.13
N GLY A 118 14.41 -10.67 4.91
CA GLY A 118 15.62 -10.96 5.67
C GLY A 118 15.99 -9.88 6.69
N ALA A 119 14.98 -9.22 7.27
CA ALA A 119 15.14 -8.22 8.30
C ALA A 119 15.00 -8.85 9.70
N GLU A 120 15.72 -8.30 10.67
CA GLU A 120 15.58 -8.71 12.06
C GLU A 120 14.39 -7.97 12.69
N ILE A 121 13.52 -8.72 13.36
CA ILE A 121 12.48 -8.14 14.22
C ILE A 121 13.20 -7.71 15.50
N PRO A 122 12.97 -6.48 16.01
CA PRO A 122 13.57 -6.10 17.27
C PRO A 122 13.14 -7.08 18.37
N ILE A 123 14.07 -7.52 19.21
CA ILE A 123 13.81 -8.46 20.31
C ILE A 123 13.90 -7.67 21.62
N GLY A 124 12.79 -7.52 22.33
CA GLY A 124 12.75 -6.83 23.62
C GLY A 124 11.35 -6.29 23.98
N PRO A 125 11.10 -5.91 25.23
CA PRO A 125 9.88 -5.18 25.57
C PRO A 125 9.91 -3.80 24.89
N LEU A 126 8.80 -3.40 24.28
CA LEU A 126 8.60 -2.02 23.84
C LEU A 126 8.54 -1.10 25.05
N ALA A 127 9.07 0.13 24.93
CA ALA A 127 8.79 1.14 25.95
C ALA A 127 7.30 1.51 25.91
N GLU A 128 6.80 2.06 27.03
CA GLU A 128 5.41 2.47 27.13
C GLU A 128 5.08 3.53 26.07
N GLY A 129 4.12 3.20 25.18
CA GLY A 129 3.70 4.06 24.07
C GLY A 129 4.51 3.89 22.78
N GLU A 130 5.47 2.97 22.70
CA GLU A 130 6.15 2.64 21.46
C GLU A 130 5.37 1.58 20.65
N ASP A 131 5.40 1.73 19.32
CA ASP A 131 4.87 0.74 18.38
C ASP A 131 6.04 -0.13 17.87
N TRP A 132 5.78 -1.42 17.63
CA TRP A 132 6.75 -2.30 17.00
C TRP A 132 7.06 -1.81 15.58
N ALA A 133 8.34 -1.57 15.30
CA ALA A 133 8.78 -1.12 13.98
C ALA A 133 10.11 -1.75 13.56
N PHE A 134 10.27 -1.97 12.25
CA PHE A 134 11.56 -2.25 11.66
C PHE A 134 11.68 -1.55 10.31
N ASN A 135 12.92 -1.28 9.92
CA ASN A 135 13.26 -0.70 8.62
C ASN A 135 14.04 -1.72 7.79
N HIS A 136 13.73 -1.82 6.50
CA HIS A 136 14.47 -2.62 5.55
C HIS A 136 14.78 -1.80 4.30
N HIS A 137 16.03 -1.89 3.83
CA HIS A 137 16.49 -1.16 2.66
C HIS A 137 16.74 -2.11 1.49
N TYR A 138 16.05 -1.86 0.38
CA TYR A 138 16.21 -2.62 -0.85
C TYR A 138 16.79 -1.75 -1.96
N LYS A 139 18.00 -2.10 -2.43
CA LYS A 139 18.62 -1.43 -3.58
C LYS A 139 17.96 -1.93 -4.87
N ILE A 140 17.40 -1.03 -5.67
CA ILE A 140 16.75 -1.42 -6.92
C ILE A 140 17.85 -1.67 -7.98
N PRO A 141 17.99 -2.88 -8.56
CA PRO A 141 19.15 -3.20 -9.40
C PRO A 141 19.35 -2.32 -10.63
N LYS A 142 18.26 -1.78 -11.20
CA LYS A 142 18.27 -0.98 -12.44
C LYS A 142 18.34 0.53 -12.20
N PHE A 143 18.18 0.96 -10.96
CA PHE A 143 18.03 2.36 -10.59
C PHE A 143 19.12 2.74 -9.59
N ARG A 144 19.43 4.05 -9.48
CA ARG A 144 20.33 4.52 -8.40
C ARG A 144 19.57 4.58 -7.08
N GLU A 145 18.26 4.75 -7.18
CA GLU A 145 17.32 4.79 -6.08
C GLU A 145 17.17 3.43 -5.39
N SER A 146 16.69 3.51 -4.15
CA SER A 146 16.37 2.36 -3.30
C SER A 146 14.95 2.49 -2.76
N LEU A 147 14.40 1.39 -2.27
CA LEU A 147 13.16 1.38 -1.50
C LEU A 147 13.49 1.19 -0.03
N GLU A 148 12.93 2.07 0.81
CA GLU A 148 12.93 1.92 2.25
C GLU A 148 11.56 1.43 2.70
N PHE A 149 11.54 0.25 3.32
CA PHE A 149 10.36 -0.34 3.93
C PHE A 149 10.41 0.00 5.41
N LYS A 150 9.41 0.74 5.89
CA LYS A 150 9.17 0.96 7.31
C LYS A 150 7.88 0.28 7.70
N LEU A 151 7.99 -0.73 8.54
CA LEU A 151 6.83 -1.43 9.08
C LEU A 151 6.52 -0.90 10.47
N THR A 152 5.24 -0.71 10.75
CA THR A 152 4.73 -0.29 12.05
C THR A 152 3.50 -1.14 12.39
N VAL A 153 3.50 -1.77 13.56
CA VAL A 153 2.33 -2.50 14.06
C VAL A 153 1.67 -1.69 15.15
N LYS A 154 0.38 -1.43 14.98
CA LYS A 154 -0.45 -0.74 15.96
C LYS A 154 -1.76 -1.49 16.12
N GLU A 155 -2.03 -1.94 17.35
CA GLU A 155 -3.25 -2.67 17.73
C GLU A 155 -3.59 -3.82 16.75
N SER A 156 -4.55 -3.60 15.85
CA SER A 156 -5.13 -4.60 14.96
C SER A 156 -4.71 -4.43 13.49
N TRP A 157 -3.70 -3.61 13.21
CA TRP A 157 -3.15 -3.43 11.86
C TRP A 157 -1.63 -3.32 11.83
N CYS A 158 -1.06 -3.73 10.70
CA CYS A 158 0.32 -3.49 10.31
C CYS A 158 0.30 -2.54 9.12
N ARG A 159 1.03 -1.41 9.23
CA ARG A 159 1.26 -0.48 8.14
C ARG A 159 2.67 -0.68 7.61
N VAL A 160 2.76 -0.94 6.32
CA VAL A 160 4.01 -1.06 5.56
C VAL A 160 4.12 0.20 4.71
N ASN A 161 4.94 1.12 5.17
CA ASN A 161 5.27 2.31 4.42
C ASN A 161 6.49 2.00 3.54
N ILE A 162 6.38 2.26 2.24
CA ILE A 162 7.46 2.04 1.28
C ILE A 162 7.79 3.38 0.66
N VAL A 163 9.01 3.88 0.87
CA VAL A 163 9.46 5.18 0.37
C VAL A 163 10.56 4.95 -0.65
N ARG A 164 10.53 5.72 -1.75
CA ARG A 164 11.62 5.74 -2.71
C ARG A 164 12.65 6.79 -2.31
N ILE A 165 13.89 6.36 -2.11
CA ILE A 165 15.01 7.20 -1.67
C ILE A 165 16.10 7.27 -2.75
N ARG A 166 16.76 8.41 -2.85
CA ARG A 166 17.79 8.73 -3.87
C ARG A 166 19.19 8.76 -3.28
#